data_AF-A0A529ZMR2-F1
#
_entry.id   AF-A0A529ZMR2-F1
#
_cell.length_a   1.000
_cell.length_b   1.000
_cell.length_c   1.000
_cell.angle_alpha   90.00
_cell.angle_beta   90.00
_cell.angle_gamma   90.00
#
_symmetry.space_group_name_H-M   'P 1'
#
loop_
_entity.id
_entity.type
_entity.pdbx_description
1 polymer ?
#
loop_
_entity_poly.entity_id
_entity_poly.type
_entity_poly.pdbx_seq_one_letter_code
_entity_poly.pdbx_strand_id
1 'polypeptide(L)'
;FQVEAKDTEPLPNLAKSWDWSSDGHKLTMHLIEGAKWSDGAPFNADDVMFYWDDEVVDPNVSPLNGATPETFGVGTTLKKIDDYTVEWTFKEAFPRQYLYAMAYGTFCPGPSHILKPQHPKYSKNTYDQFKNAFPPEYMNMPVMGAWVPVEYRPDDIIVMRRNPYYWKVDEKGNQLPYLNELHYKLSTWADRDVQAVAGSGDFSNLEQPENFVASLKRAADK
;
A
#
# COMPACT_ATOMS: atom_id res chain seq x y z
N PHE A 1 17.07 21.41 -6.90
CA PHE A 1 16.79 21.67 -5.48
C PHE A 1 17.28 20.47 -4.69
N GLN A 2 18.37 20.61 -3.94
CA GLN A 2 18.82 19.57 -3.02
C GLN A 2 17.96 19.69 -1.76
N VAL A 3 17.16 18.68 -1.49
CA VAL A 3 16.45 18.53 -0.22
C VAL A 3 17.36 17.69 0.68
N GLU A 4 17.74 18.20 1.85
CA GLU A 4 18.48 17.42 2.83
C GLU A 4 17.56 16.32 3.40
N ALA A 5 17.81 15.07 2.98
CA ALA A 5 16.94 13.92 3.19
C ALA A 5 16.75 13.47 4.65
N LYS A 6 17.32 14.17 5.63
CA LYS A 6 17.31 13.76 7.04
C LYS A 6 16.12 14.31 7.84
N ASP A 7 15.52 15.40 7.37
CA ASP A 7 14.43 16.11 8.05
C ASP A 7 13.15 16.24 7.19
N THR A 8 13.07 15.53 6.07
CA THR A 8 11.85 15.53 5.25
C THR A 8 10.77 14.69 5.91
N GLU A 9 9.66 15.29 6.30
CA GLU A 9 8.47 14.50 6.65
C GLU A 9 8.01 13.67 5.44
N PRO A 10 7.44 12.47 5.65
CA PRO A 10 6.85 11.69 4.58
C PRO A 10 5.83 12.51 3.78
N LEU A 11 5.75 12.23 2.48
CA LEU A 11 4.74 12.88 1.64
C LEU A 11 3.33 12.38 2.01
N PRO A 12 2.32 13.25 1.99
CA PRO A 12 0.94 12.84 2.22
C PRO A 12 0.46 11.87 1.13
N ASN A 13 -0.43 10.96 1.52
CA ASN A 13 -1.07 10.01 0.62
C ASN A 13 -2.55 9.81 1.01
N LEU A 14 -2.93 8.66 1.58
CA LEU A 14 -4.30 8.45 2.07
C LEU A 14 -4.63 9.36 3.28
N ALA A 15 -3.62 9.64 4.12
CA ALA A 15 -3.63 10.78 5.03
C ALA A 15 -3.14 12.01 4.26
N LYS A 16 -3.99 13.04 4.12
CA LYS A 16 -3.70 14.28 3.37
C LYS A 16 -2.91 15.29 4.20
N SER A 17 -3.04 15.24 5.52
CA SER A 17 -2.34 16.12 6.46
C SER A 17 -2.40 15.54 7.87
N TRP A 18 -1.59 16.09 8.78
CA TRP A 18 -1.58 15.75 10.19
C TRP A 18 -1.10 16.90 11.06
N ASP A 19 -1.59 16.93 12.30
CA ASP A 19 -1.27 17.95 13.29
C ASP A 19 -0.83 17.30 14.61
N TRP A 20 0.28 17.78 15.17
CA TRP A 20 0.74 17.36 16.49
C TRP A 20 0.08 18.22 17.58
N SER A 21 -0.31 17.59 18.69
CA SER A 21 -0.66 18.33 19.91
C SER A 21 0.54 19.11 20.43
N SER A 22 0.29 20.16 21.23
CA SER A 22 1.34 21.01 21.81
C SER A 22 2.35 20.25 22.67
N ASP A 23 1.93 19.17 23.30
CA ASP A 23 2.76 18.29 24.10
C ASP A 23 3.43 17.16 23.28
N GLY A 24 3.09 17.04 21.99
CA GLY A 24 3.68 16.07 21.07
C GLY A 24 3.23 14.63 21.26
N HIS A 25 2.28 14.36 22.17
CA HIS A 25 1.83 12.99 22.45
C HIS A 25 0.68 12.54 21.56
N LYS A 26 0.01 13.46 20.87
CA LYS A 26 -1.10 13.14 19.97
C LYS A 26 -0.80 13.62 18.56
N LEU A 27 -1.17 12.80 17.58
CA LEU A 27 -1.10 13.13 16.17
C LEU A 27 -2.48 12.90 15.56
N THR A 28 -3.16 14.00 15.24
CA THR A 28 -4.44 13.98 14.54
C THR A 28 -4.15 13.90 13.04
N MET A 29 -4.60 12.83 12.39
CA MET A 29 -4.46 12.63 10.96
C MET A 29 -5.79 12.84 10.24
N HIS A 30 -5.74 13.59 9.15
CA HIS A 30 -6.88 13.87 8.28
C HIS A 30 -6.75 13.03 7.02
N LEU A 31 -7.78 12.25 6.71
CA LEU A 31 -7.84 11.36 5.56
C LEU A 31 -8.34 12.10 4.32
N ILE A 32 -8.09 11.52 3.14
CA ILE A 32 -8.70 11.98 1.90
C ILE A 32 -10.23 11.78 1.96
N GLU A 33 -10.98 12.86 1.75
CA GLU A 33 -12.43 12.86 1.77
C GLU A 33 -13.01 12.53 0.39
N GLY A 34 -14.07 11.72 0.35
CA GLY A 34 -14.77 11.37 -0.89
C GLY A 34 -14.04 10.40 -1.82
N ALA A 35 -12.84 9.93 -1.44
CA ALA A 35 -12.15 8.88 -2.17
C ALA A 35 -12.92 7.56 -2.11
N LYS A 36 -12.74 6.74 -3.14
CA LYS A 36 -13.42 5.45 -3.28
C LYS A 36 -12.42 4.36 -3.63
N TRP A 37 -12.69 3.17 -3.12
CA TRP A 37 -12.10 1.93 -3.60
C TRP A 37 -12.46 1.70 -5.07
N SER A 38 -11.71 0.84 -5.76
CA SER A 38 -11.93 0.58 -7.19
C SER A 38 -13.28 -0.06 -7.55
N ASP A 39 -14.01 -0.58 -6.58
CA ASP A 39 -15.38 -1.06 -6.72
C ASP A 39 -16.45 0.02 -6.47
N GLY A 40 -16.02 1.24 -6.10
CA GLY A 40 -16.88 2.39 -5.82
C GLY A 40 -17.28 2.55 -4.36
N ALA A 41 -16.92 1.62 -3.47
CA ALA A 41 -17.15 1.76 -2.03
C ALA A 41 -16.34 2.94 -1.46
N PRO A 42 -16.84 3.68 -0.46
CA PRO A 42 -16.11 4.79 0.13
C PRO A 42 -14.85 4.30 0.86
N PHE A 43 -13.74 5.03 0.73
CA PHE A 43 -12.60 4.90 1.63
C PHE A 43 -12.79 5.86 2.80
N ASN A 44 -12.64 5.37 4.03
CA ASN A 44 -12.82 6.18 5.24
C ASN A 44 -12.02 5.61 6.44
N ALA A 45 -12.19 6.20 7.62
CA ALA A 45 -11.52 5.79 8.84
C ALA A 45 -11.87 4.36 9.31
N ASP A 46 -12.96 3.74 8.84
CA ASP A 46 -13.27 2.36 9.19
C ASP A 46 -12.29 1.37 8.55
N ASP A 47 -11.77 1.67 7.35
CA ASP A 47 -10.70 0.89 6.71
C ASP A 47 -9.39 0.99 7.50
N VAL A 48 -9.08 2.19 7.99
CA VAL A 48 -7.90 2.46 8.82
C VAL A 48 -8.01 1.75 10.17
N MET A 49 -9.18 1.81 10.82
CA MET A 49 -9.39 1.14 12.10
C MET A 49 -9.44 -0.37 11.96
N PHE A 50 -10.01 -0.92 10.89
CA PHE A 50 -9.98 -2.36 10.63
C PHE A 50 -8.54 -2.87 10.52
N TYR A 51 -7.70 -2.17 9.74
CA TYR A 51 -6.28 -2.52 9.64
C TYR A 51 -5.57 -2.46 11.00
N TRP A 52 -5.78 -1.40 11.78
CA TRP A 52 -5.16 -1.28 13.09
C TRP A 52 -5.65 -2.33 14.09
N ASP A 53 -6.97 -2.41 14.32
CA ASP A 53 -7.55 -3.24 15.39
C ASP A 53 -7.51 -4.74 15.07
N ASP A 54 -7.74 -5.11 13.82
CA ASP A 54 -7.97 -6.51 13.43
C ASP A 54 -6.81 -7.10 12.62
N GLU A 55 -5.85 -6.30 12.14
CA GLU A 55 -4.65 -6.83 11.47
C GLU A 55 -3.33 -6.53 12.21
N VAL A 56 -3.14 -5.31 12.73
CA VAL A 56 -1.91 -4.95 13.46
C VAL A 56 -1.97 -5.39 14.92
N VAL A 57 -3.09 -5.16 15.60
CA VAL A 57 -3.26 -5.47 17.03
C VAL A 57 -3.61 -6.94 17.26
N ASP A 58 -4.28 -7.62 16.32
CA ASP A 58 -4.62 -9.03 16.46
C ASP A 58 -3.35 -9.91 16.31
N PRO A 59 -2.89 -10.60 17.37
CA PRO A 59 -1.64 -11.37 17.32
C PRO A 59 -1.71 -12.61 16.42
N ASN A 60 -2.90 -12.96 15.92
CA ASN A 60 -3.09 -14.10 15.00
C ASN A 60 -3.06 -13.67 13.52
N VAL A 61 -3.02 -12.37 13.25
CA VAL A 61 -2.88 -11.81 11.92
C VAL A 61 -1.46 -11.23 11.79
N SER A 62 -0.87 -11.38 10.61
CA SER A 62 0.44 -10.82 10.31
C SER A 62 0.34 -10.09 8.97
N PRO A 63 0.27 -8.74 8.99
CA PRO A 63 0.26 -7.93 7.78
C PRO A 63 1.55 -8.10 6.97
N LEU A 64 1.58 -7.48 5.78
CA LEU A 64 2.81 -7.37 5.00
C LEU A 64 3.96 -6.83 5.88
N ASN A 65 5.16 -7.41 5.72
CA ASN A 65 6.36 -7.14 6.53
C ASN A 65 6.22 -7.35 8.06
N GLY A 66 5.12 -7.95 8.54
CA GLY A 66 4.97 -8.33 9.94
C GLY A 66 4.82 -7.17 10.90
N ALA A 67 4.12 -6.10 10.50
CA ALA A 67 3.83 -4.97 11.37
C ALA A 67 3.10 -5.43 12.65
N THR A 68 3.53 -4.87 13.79
CA THR A 68 2.93 -5.08 15.12
C THR A 68 2.63 -3.72 15.77
N PRO A 69 1.91 -3.65 16.90
CA PRO A 69 1.67 -2.37 17.58
C PRO A 69 2.98 -1.64 17.92
N GLU A 70 4.03 -2.36 18.30
CA GLU A 70 5.35 -1.81 18.64
C GLU A 70 6.07 -1.20 17.43
N THR A 71 5.70 -1.56 16.20
CA THR A 71 6.18 -0.90 14.98
C THR A 71 5.84 0.59 14.99
N PHE A 72 4.76 0.96 15.67
CA PHE A 72 4.25 2.32 15.84
C PHE A 72 4.52 2.88 17.25
N GLY A 73 5.31 2.17 18.06
CA GLY A 73 5.68 2.56 19.42
C GLY A 73 4.98 1.76 20.52
N VAL A 74 5.73 1.47 21.59
CA VAL A 74 5.23 0.62 22.70
C VAL A 74 4.09 1.32 23.44
N GLY A 75 2.90 0.72 23.39
CA GLY A 75 1.69 1.25 24.00
C GLY A 75 1.09 2.44 23.26
N THR A 76 1.46 2.62 21.98
CA THR A 76 0.75 3.51 21.06
C THR A 76 -0.68 3.03 20.87
N THR A 77 -1.63 3.97 20.79
CA THR A 77 -3.02 3.68 20.46
C THR A 77 -3.47 4.52 19.28
N LEU A 78 -4.46 4.00 18.55
CA LEU A 78 -5.14 4.70 17.48
C LEU A 78 -6.64 4.69 17.77
N LYS A 79 -7.32 5.81 17.51
CA LYS A 79 -8.78 5.89 17.60
C LYS A 79 -9.37 6.66 16.43
N LYS A 80 -10.59 6.27 16.04
CA LYS A 80 -11.44 7.05 15.13
C LYS A 80 -12.02 8.26 15.87
N ILE A 81 -11.90 9.44 15.26
CA ILE A 81 -12.60 10.66 15.71
C ILE A 81 -13.91 10.82 14.95
N ASP A 82 -13.83 10.71 13.62
CA ASP A 82 -14.95 10.71 12.68
C ASP A 82 -14.58 9.90 11.43
N ASP A 83 -15.40 9.95 10.38
CA ASP A 83 -15.19 9.16 9.16
C ASP A 83 -13.91 9.53 8.39
N TYR A 84 -13.33 10.70 8.60
CA TYR A 84 -12.14 11.16 7.89
C TYR A 84 -11.02 11.64 8.81
N THR A 85 -11.12 11.34 10.11
CA THR A 85 -10.15 11.78 11.10
C THR A 85 -9.83 10.66 12.08
N VAL A 86 -8.53 10.37 12.25
CA VAL A 86 -8.02 9.43 13.26
C VAL A 86 -6.98 10.12 14.15
N GLU A 87 -6.85 9.69 15.40
CA GLU A 87 -5.89 10.25 16.35
C GLU A 87 -5.00 9.14 16.90
N TRP A 88 -3.70 9.27 16.68
CA TRP A 88 -2.68 8.49 17.35
C TRP A 88 -2.36 9.10 18.71
N THR A 89 -2.12 8.26 19.71
CA THR A 89 -1.56 8.68 21.00
C THR A 89 -0.29 7.88 21.28
N PHE A 90 0.81 8.59 21.54
CA PHE A 90 2.14 8.03 21.77
C PHE A 90 2.59 8.29 23.22
N LYS A 91 3.43 7.38 23.75
CA LYS A 91 4.09 7.60 25.04
C LYS A 91 5.23 8.62 24.96
N GLU A 92 5.94 8.67 23.85
CA GLU A 92 7.01 9.63 23.59
C GLU A 92 6.43 10.91 22.98
N ALA A 93 7.07 12.05 23.25
CA ALA A 93 6.69 13.32 22.65
C ALA A 93 7.37 13.49 21.28
N PHE A 94 6.58 13.81 20.25
CA PHE A 94 7.02 14.00 18.87
C PHE A 94 7.86 12.85 18.26
N PRO A 95 7.42 11.57 18.35
CA PRO A 95 8.14 10.46 17.73
C PRO A 95 7.91 10.42 16.20
N ARG A 96 8.42 11.43 15.48
CA ARG A 96 8.19 11.64 14.04
C ARG A 96 8.67 10.50 13.15
N GLN A 97 9.58 9.66 13.64
CA GLN A 97 10.02 8.46 12.94
C GLN A 97 8.86 7.50 12.61
N TYR A 98 7.79 7.49 13.42
CA TYR A 98 6.64 6.61 13.16
C TYR A 98 5.82 7.04 11.94
N LEU A 99 5.96 8.29 11.46
CA LEU A 99 5.36 8.70 10.18
C LEU A 99 5.92 7.85 9.02
N TYR A 100 7.19 7.44 9.07
CA TYR A 100 7.78 6.56 8.07
C TYR A 100 7.25 5.14 8.18
N ALA A 101 6.99 4.66 9.39
CA ALA A 101 6.34 3.37 9.62
C ALA A 101 4.87 3.36 9.14
N MET A 102 4.24 4.52 8.95
CA MET A 102 2.91 4.63 8.37
C MET A 102 2.91 4.61 6.83
N ALA A 103 4.08 4.54 6.20
CA ALA A 103 4.21 4.44 4.75
C ALA A 103 4.08 2.98 4.26
N TYR A 104 4.48 2.76 3.00
CA TYR A 104 4.40 1.45 2.35
C TYR A 104 5.10 0.37 3.16
N GLY A 105 4.43 -0.78 3.25
CA GLY A 105 4.99 -1.99 3.83
C GLY A 105 4.57 -2.25 5.27
N THR A 106 4.14 -1.24 6.04
CA THR A 106 3.76 -1.45 7.46
C THR A 106 2.41 -0.84 7.83
N PHE A 107 1.90 0.16 7.11
CA PHE A 107 0.52 0.64 7.27
C PHE A 107 -0.18 0.81 5.92
N CYS A 108 -0.76 -0.27 5.40
CA CYS A 108 -1.41 -0.32 4.08
C CYS A 108 -2.82 -0.92 4.22
N PRO A 109 -3.83 -0.12 4.62
CA PRO A 109 -5.15 -0.66 4.91
C PRO A 109 -5.77 -1.31 3.68
N GLY A 110 -6.39 -2.48 3.87
CA GLY A 110 -7.19 -3.18 2.87
C GLY A 110 -8.67 -2.75 2.89
N PRO A 111 -9.48 -3.19 1.92
CA PRO A 111 -10.90 -2.85 1.82
C PRO A 111 -11.70 -3.54 2.93
N SER A 112 -12.01 -2.84 4.01
CA SER A 112 -12.64 -3.44 5.20
C SER A 112 -14.01 -4.04 4.88
N HIS A 113 -14.77 -3.46 3.95
CA HIS A 113 -16.07 -3.98 3.53
C HIS A 113 -16.00 -5.36 2.87
N ILE A 114 -14.83 -5.76 2.35
CA ILE A 114 -14.56 -7.09 1.77
C ILE A 114 -13.89 -8.01 2.79
N LEU A 115 -12.89 -7.49 3.51
CA LEU A 115 -12.06 -8.28 4.42
C LEU A 115 -12.75 -8.59 5.75
N LYS A 116 -13.43 -7.61 6.34
CA LYS A 116 -14.05 -7.72 7.68
C LYS A 116 -15.07 -8.85 7.78
N PRO A 117 -15.96 -9.09 6.80
CA PRO A 117 -16.87 -10.24 6.84
C PRO A 117 -16.17 -11.61 6.82
N GLN A 118 -14.88 -11.68 6.44
CA GLN A 118 -14.10 -12.92 6.41
C GLN A 118 -13.26 -13.11 7.68
N HIS A 119 -13.06 -12.07 8.48
CA HIS A 119 -12.25 -12.12 9.69
C HIS A 119 -12.92 -12.98 10.78
N PRO A 120 -12.18 -13.79 11.58
CA PRO A 120 -12.77 -14.68 12.59
C PRO A 120 -13.60 -13.96 13.66
N LYS A 121 -13.24 -12.71 13.98
CA LYS A 121 -13.99 -11.86 14.93
C LYS A 121 -15.43 -11.56 14.49
N TYR A 122 -15.72 -11.58 13.18
CA TYR A 122 -17.02 -11.20 12.62
C TYR A 122 -17.67 -12.32 11.80
N SER A 123 -17.07 -13.51 11.79
CA SER A 123 -17.51 -14.65 10.98
C SER A 123 -17.30 -15.97 11.74
N LYS A 124 -17.54 -17.09 11.06
CA LYS A 124 -17.22 -18.43 11.58
C LYS A 124 -15.89 -18.96 11.04
N ASN A 125 -15.13 -18.14 10.31
CA ASN A 125 -13.89 -18.55 9.69
C ASN A 125 -12.79 -18.73 10.76
N THR A 126 -11.81 -19.59 10.46
CA THR A 126 -10.52 -19.61 11.14
C THR A 126 -9.59 -18.53 10.58
N TYR A 127 -8.49 -18.21 11.27
CA TYR A 127 -7.48 -17.28 10.74
C TYR A 127 -6.86 -17.76 9.42
N ASP A 128 -6.69 -19.07 9.24
CA ASP A 128 -6.24 -19.64 7.96
C ASP A 128 -7.27 -19.43 6.85
N GLN A 129 -8.56 -19.59 7.15
CA GLN A 129 -9.62 -19.32 6.17
C GLN A 129 -9.70 -17.82 5.81
N PHE A 130 -9.56 -16.93 6.80
CA PHE A 130 -9.47 -15.49 6.56
C PHE A 130 -8.29 -15.13 5.64
N LYS A 131 -7.09 -15.62 5.97
CA LYS A 131 -5.87 -15.37 5.19
C LYS A 131 -5.98 -15.82 3.74
N ASN A 132 -6.71 -16.91 3.49
CA ASN A 132 -6.85 -17.51 2.16
C ASN A 132 -8.21 -17.20 1.50
N ALA A 133 -8.99 -16.26 2.03
CA ALA A 133 -10.35 -15.97 1.54
C ALA A 133 -10.37 -15.41 0.10
N PHE A 134 -9.27 -14.79 -0.33
CA PHE A 134 -9.13 -14.15 -1.65
C PHE A 134 -7.92 -14.74 -2.38
N PRO A 135 -8.08 -15.90 -3.04
CA PRO A 135 -7.00 -16.53 -3.79
C PRO A 135 -6.70 -15.73 -5.08
N PRO A 136 -5.57 -15.99 -5.77
CA PRO A 136 -5.17 -15.27 -6.97
C PRO A 136 -6.20 -15.28 -8.11
N GLU A 137 -7.10 -16.26 -8.16
CA GLU A 137 -8.19 -16.33 -9.14
C GLU A 137 -9.33 -15.35 -8.85
N TYR A 138 -9.39 -14.77 -7.65
CA TYR A 138 -10.33 -13.72 -7.30
C TYR A 138 -9.94 -12.41 -7.99
N MET A 139 -10.64 -12.08 -9.08
CA MET A 139 -10.38 -10.87 -9.87
C MET A 139 -11.10 -9.65 -9.30
N ASN A 140 -10.60 -8.47 -9.65
CA ASN A 140 -11.17 -7.17 -9.27
C ASN A 140 -11.20 -6.94 -7.74
N MET A 141 -10.21 -7.47 -7.02
CA MET A 141 -10.01 -7.12 -5.60
C MET A 141 -10.00 -5.59 -5.44
N PRO A 142 -10.84 -5.00 -4.57
CA PRO A 142 -10.90 -3.55 -4.44
C PRO A 142 -9.58 -2.97 -3.95
N VAL A 143 -9.10 -1.93 -4.63
CA VAL A 143 -7.83 -1.26 -4.31
C VAL A 143 -7.95 0.26 -4.33
N MET A 144 -7.13 0.92 -3.51
CA MET A 144 -6.86 2.37 -3.60
C MET A 144 -5.75 2.70 -4.62
N GLY A 145 -5.14 1.68 -5.22
CA GLY A 145 -4.06 1.79 -6.20
C GLY A 145 -4.52 2.26 -7.58
N ALA A 146 -3.55 2.56 -8.45
CA ALA A 146 -3.79 3.12 -9.78
C ALA A 146 -4.33 2.11 -10.81
N TRP A 147 -4.06 0.82 -10.61
CA TRP A 147 -4.56 -0.27 -11.46
C TRP A 147 -5.16 -1.39 -10.60
N VAL A 148 -6.09 -2.15 -11.19
CA VAL A 148 -6.87 -3.24 -10.58
C VAL A 148 -6.55 -4.54 -11.32
N PRO A 149 -6.30 -5.68 -10.64
CA PRO A 149 -6.07 -6.96 -11.31
C PRO A 149 -7.35 -7.45 -12.00
N VAL A 150 -7.26 -7.76 -13.29
CA VAL A 150 -8.39 -8.20 -14.12
C VAL A 150 -8.17 -9.55 -14.80
N GLU A 151 -6.92 -10.02 -14.86
CA GLU A 151 -6.56 -11.33 -15.39
C GLU A 151 -5.41 -11.91 -14.59
N TYR A 152 -5.49 -13.21 -14.35
CA TYR A 152 -4.42 -14.02 -13.80
C TYR A 152 -4.32 -15.33 -14.58
N ARG A 153 -3.12 -15.65 -15.05
CA ARG A 153 -2.76 -16.95 -15.59
C ARG A 153 -1.58 -17.50 -14.78
N PRO A 154 -1.75 -18.65 -14.10
CA PRO A 154 -0.68 -19.24 -13.30
C PRO A 154 0.62 -19.40 -14.10
N ASP A 155 1.75 -19.06 -13.46
CA ASP A 155 3.10 -19.16 -14.02
C ASP A 155 3.32 -18.40 -15.35
N ASP A 156 2.46 -17.43 -15.67
CA ASP A 156 2.53 -16.67 -16.93
C ASP A 156 2.37 -15.16 -16.70
N ILE A 157 1.17 -14.68 -16.33
CA ILE A 157 0.91 -13.24 -16.29
C ILE A 157 -0.16 -12.84 -15.27
N ILE A 158 -0.02 -11.62 -14.76
CA ILE A 158 -1.11 -10.83 -14.18
C ILE A 158 -1.29 -9.57 -15.03
N VAL A 159 -2.53 -9.31 -15.44
CA VAL A 159 -2.90 -8.08 -16.16
C VAL A 159 -3.71 -7.18 -15.24
N MET A 160 -3.33 -5.91 -15.16
CA MET A 160 -4.03 -4.90 -14.39
C MET A 160 -4.54 -3.76 -15.28
N ARG A 161 -5.76 -3.29 -15.05
CA ARG A 161 -6.38 -2.17 -15.80
C ARG A 161 -6.54 -0.95 -14.91
N ARG A 162 -6.53 0.25 -15.50
CA ARG A 162 -6.67 1.52 -14.77
C ARG A 162 -7.86 1.49 -13.79
N ASN A 163 -7.66 1.98 -12.58
CA ASN A 163 -8.71 2.15 -11.59
C ASN A 163 -9.57 3.39 -11.96
N PRO A 164 -10.87 3.22 -12.28
CA PRO A 164 -11.73 4.35 -12.65
C PRO A 164 -12.03 5.29 -11.48
N TYR A 165 -11.81 4.84 -10.23
CA TYR A 165 -11.99 5.61 -9.01
C TYR A 165 -10.68 6.15 -8.43
N TYR A 166 -9.57 6.11 -9.20
CA TYR A 166 -8.29 6.60 -8.71
C TYR A 166 -8.37 8.10 -8.36
N TRP A 167 -7.83 8.44 -7.20
CA TRP A 167 -8.07 9.72 -6.53
C TRP A 167 -6.99 10.78 -6.82
N LYS A 168 -5.95 10.43 -7.59
CA LYS A 168 -4.88 11.38 -7.96
C LYS A 168 -5.13 11.97 -9.34
N VAL A 169 -4.90 13.27 -9.47
CA VAL A 169 -4.95 14.02 -10.73
C VAL A 169 -3.63 14.75 -10.96
N ASP A 170 -3.34 15.07 -12.23
CA ASP A 170 -2.26 16.01 -12.56
C ASP A 170 -2.69 17.47 -12.33
N GLU A 171 -1.77 18.42 -12.56
CA GLU A 171 -2.05 19.87 -12.42
C GLU A 171 -3.14 20.40 -13.38
N LYS A 172 -3.44 19.67 -14.45
CA LYS A 172 -4.49 20.01 -15.43
C LYS A 172 -5.83 19.34 -15.11
N GLY A 173 -5.91 18.57 -14.03
CA GLY A 173 -7.10 17.83 -13.63
C GLY A 173 -7.31 16.51 -14.37
N ASN A 174 -6.32 16.01 -15.12
CA ASN A 174 -6.41 14.69 -15.75
C ASN A 174 -6.28 13.61 -14.68
N GLN A 175 -7.25 12.70 -14.61
CA GLN A 175 -7.21 11.58 -13.69
C GLN A 175 -6.10 10.60 -14.07
N LEU A 176 -5.19 10.37 -13.13
CA LEU A 176 -4.12 9.38 -13.26
C LEU A 176 -4.68 7.95 -13.12
N PRO A 177 -3.94 6.90 -13.51
CA PRO A 177 -2.66 6.93 -14.23
C PRO A 177 -2.80 7.34 -15.70
N TYR A 178 -1.69 7.78 -16.32
CA TYR A 178 -1.61 7.98 -17.77
C TYR A 178 -1.66 6.65 -18.53
N LEU A 179 -0.98 5.61 -18.01
CA LEU A 179 -0.95 4.29 -18.62
C LEU A 179 -2.24 3.52 -18.28
N ASN A 180 -2.85 2.91 -19.29
CA ASN A 180 -4.14 2.22 -19.14
C ASN A 180 -4.03 0.80 -18.57
N GLU A 181 -2.87 0.18 -18.73
CA GLU A 181 -2.64 -1.23 -18.40
C GLU A 181 -1.22 -1.43 -17.87
N LEU A 182 -1.09 -2.37 -16.94
CA LEU A 182 0.17 -2.82 -16.36
C LEU A 182 0.21 -4.35 -16.41
N HIS A 183 1.34 -4.92 -16.82
CA HIS A 183 1.56 -6.36 -16.86
C HIS A 183 2.65 -6.77 -15.88
N TYR A 184 2.38 -7.82 -15.12
CA TYR A 184 3.40 -8.56 -14.38
C TYR A 184 3.55 -9.94 -15.01
N LYS A 185 4.65 -10.15 -15.75
CA LYS A 185 5.01 -11.47 -16.24
C LYS A 185 5.61 -12.28 -15.10
N LEU A 186 5.06 -13.45 -14.83
CA LEU A 186 5.48 -14.32 -13.74
C LEU A 186 6.70 -15.13 -14.21
N SER A 187 7.87 -14.53 -14.08
CA SER A 187 9.17 -15.10 -14.46
C SER A 187 10.17 -14.96 -13.32
N THR A 188 11.47 -15.04 -13.63
CA THR A 188 12.56 -14.90 -12.66
C THR A 188 13.11 -13.48 -12.60
N TRP A 189 13.76 -13.11 -11.50
CA TRP A 189 14.41 -11.80 -11.36
C TRP A 189 15.50 -11.55 -12.40
N ALA A 190 16.29 -12.57 -12.75
CA ALA A 190 17.31 -12.44 -13.80
C ALA A 190 16.68 -12.21 -15.18
N ASP A 191 15.55 -12.85 -15.46
CA ASP A 191 14.83 -12.66 -16.73
C ASP A 191 14.25 -11.25 -16.86
N ARG A 192 13.93 -10.57 -15.74
CA ARG A 192 13.53 -9.14 -15.75
C ARG A 192 14.59 -8.26 -16.41
N ASP A 193 15.88 -8.46 -16.08
CA ASP A 193 16.99 -7.72 -16.68
C ASP A 193 17.08 -7.98 -18.18
N VAL A 194 16.99 -9.26 -18.57
CA VAL A 194 17.06 -9.69 -19.97
C VAL A 194 15.92 -9.08 -20.80
N GLN A 195 14.69 -9.13 -20.30
CA GLN A 195 13.53 -8.56 -20.98
C GLN A 195 13.60 -7.04 -21.09
N ALA A 196 14.07 -6.35 -20.04
CA ALA A 196 14.23 -4.90 -20.04
C ALA A 196 15.23 -4.43 -21.10
N VAL A 197 16.44 -5.01 -21.13
CA VAL A 197 17.44 -4.63 -22.15
C VAL A 197 17.03 -5.09 -23.56
N ALA A 198 16.23 -6.15 -23.68
CA ALA A 198 15.66 -6.58 -24.95
C ALA A 198 14.56 -5.64 -25.45
N GLY A 199 13.82 -4.97 -24.55
CA GLY A 199 12.65 -4.14 -24.86
C GLY A 199 11.33 -4.92 -24.91
N SER A 200 11.32 -6.16 -24.41
CA SER A 200 10.09 -6.93 -24.20
C SER A 200 9.51 -6.74 -22.79
N GLY A 201 10.28 -6.15 -21.88
CA GLY A 201 9.82 -5.58 -20.61
C GLY A 201 10.25 -4.12 -20.52
N ASP A 202 9.48 -3.31 -19.79
CA ASP A 202 9.69 -1.86 -19.74
C ASP A 202 10.51 -1.39 -18.53
N PHE A 203 10.81 -2.28 -17.57
CA PHE A 203 11.46 -1.91 -16.31
C PHE A 203 12.29 -3.06 -15.72
N SER A 204 13.47 -2.73 -15.17
CA SER A 204 14.20 -3.60 -14.24
C SER A 204 14.96 -2.80 -13.19
N ASN A 205 15.03 -3.34 -11.96
CA ASN A 205 16.06 -2.97 -10.99
C ASN A 205 17.29 -3.88 -11.24
N LEU A 206 18.34 -3.36 -11.87
CA LEU A 206 19.55 -4.14 -12.10
C LEU A 206 20.36 -4.26 -10.80
N GLU A 207 20.11 -5.33 -10.04
CA GLU A 207 20.60 -5.49 -8.66
C GLU A 207 21.44 -6.75 -8.42
N GLN A 208 21.52 -7.64 -9.43
CA GLN A 208 22.36 -8.85 -9.39
C GLN A 208 23.67 -8.62 -10.14
N PRO A 209 24.84 -8.55 -9.45
CA PRO A 209 26.13 -8.24 -10.07
C PRO A 209 26.49 -9.14 -11.26
N GLU A 210 26.03 -10.38 -11.25
CA GLU A 210 26.22 -11.37 -12.31
C GLU A 210 25.64 -10.91 -13.66
N ASN A 211 24.60 -10.06 -13.63
CA ASN A 211 23.92 -9.56 -14.83
C ASN A 211 24.48 -8.21 -15.33
N PHE A 212 25.39 -7.56 -14.60
CA PHE A 212 25.81 -6.18 -14.89
C PHE A 212 26.54 -6.07 -16.24
N VAL A 213 27.54 -6.91 -16.48
CA VAL A 213 28.36 -6.85 -17.71
C VAL A 213 27.51 -7.14 -18.94
N ALA A 214 26.63 -8.13 -18.88
CA ALA A 214 25.75 -8.49 -19.99
C ALA A 214 24.76 -7.36 -20.30
N SER A 215 24.17 -6.76 -19.27
CA SER A 215 23.22 -5.66 -19.41
C SER A 215 23.86 -4.41 -20.00
N LEU A 216 25.04 -4.02 -19.51
CA LEU A 216 25.79 -2.85 -20.01
C LEU A 216 26.21 -3.01 -21.48
N LYS A 217 26.70 -4.20 -21.87
CA LYS A 217 27.07 -4.47 -23.26
C LYS A 217 25.86 -4.32 -24.20
N ARG A 218 24.74 -4.96 -23.85
CA ARG A 218 23.54 -4.95 -24.68
C ARG A 218 22.88 -3.57 -24.76
N ALA A 219 22.98 -2.77 -23.70
CA ALA A 219 22.53 -1.39 -23.71
C ALA A 219 23.40 -0.47 -24.60
N ALA A 220 24.70 -0.76 -24.72
CA ALA A 220 25.63 0.01 -25.55
C ALA A 220 25.52 -0.30 -27.06
N ASP A 221 25.00 -1.49 -27.42
CA ASP A 221 24.82 -1.93 -28.80
C ASP A 221 23.54 -1.37 -29.48
N LYS A 222 22.72 -0.60 -28.76
CA LYS A 222 21.50 0.05 -29.27
C LYS A 222 21.72 1.55 -29.51
#